data_AF-A0A175VQV4-F1
#
_entry.id   AF-A0A175VQV4-F1
#
_cell.length_a   1.000
_cell.length_b   1.000
_cell.length_c   1.000
_cell.angle_alpha   90.00
_cell.angle_beta   90.00
_cell.angle_gamma   90.00
#
_symmetry.space_group_name_H-M   'P 1'
#
loop_
_entity.id
_entity.type
_entity.pdbx_description
1 polymer ?
#
loop_
_entity_poly.entity_id
_entity_poly.type
_entity_poly.pdbx_seq_one_letter_code
_entity_poly.pdbx_strand_id
1 'polypeptide(L)'
;MLRTCYSGISLLPEQPEIPPPPFATILLSRDRDFADCGDILEQIDKRCPEPAARVAFVGLSGVGRSQPVIGYAYKVAEQYAAK
;
A
#
# COMPACT_ATOMS: atom_id res chain seq x y z
N MET A 1 39.99 5.13 5.06
CA MET A 1 39.93 6.60 5.01
C MET A 1 38.74 7.02 4.16
N LEU A 2 37.52 6.92 4.71
CA LEU A 2 36.32 7.58 4.20
C LEU A 2 35.61 8.11 5.45
N ARG A 3 35.85 9.40 5.72
CA ARG A 3 35.17 10.17 6.76
C ARG A 3 33.82 10.59 6.20
N THR A 4 32.75 9.94 6.62
CA THR A 4 31.40 10.44 6.37
C THR A 4 31.03 11.32 7.57
N CYS A 5 31.14 12.63 7.39
CA CYS A 5 30.65 13.62 8.34
C CYS A 5 29.11 13.61 8.31
N TYR A 6 28.48 12.75 9.11
CA TYR A 6 27.10 12.93 9.57
C TYR A 6 27.16 13.44 11.01
N SER A 7 27.52 14.71 11.16
CA SER A 7 27.58 15.40 12.44
C SER A 7 26.64 16.59 12.34
N GLY A 8 25.35 16.38 12.56
CA GLY A 8 24.37 17.47 12.45
C GLY A 8 22.89 17.14 12.53
N ILE A 9 22.48 15.86 12.64
CA ILE A 9 21.08 15.53 12.89
C ILE A 9 20.99 15.00 14.33
N SER A 10 20.62 15.89 15.25
CA SER A 10 20.18 15.48 16.57
C SER A 10 18.94 14.59 16.38
N LEU A 11 19.10 13.27 16.53
CA LEU A 11 17.99 12.33 16.60
C LEU A 11 17.22 12.64 17.89
N LEU A 12 16.28 13.58 17.82
CA LEU A 12 15.22 13.64 18.82
C LEU A 12 14.52 12.28 18.81
N PRO A 13 14.12 11.76 19.99
CA PRO A 13 13.41 10.49 20.05
C PRO A 13 12.23 10.56 19.09
N GLU A 14 12.24 9.66 18.11
CA GLU A 14 11.20 9.55 17.09
C GLU A 14 9.89 9.32 17.83
N GLN A 15 9.10 10.38 18.00
CA GLN A 15 7.76 10.28 18.52
C GLN A 15 7.04 9.33 17.57
N PRO A 16 6.35 8.27 18.04
CA PRO A 16 5.64 7.37 17.14
C PRO A 16 4.62 8.23 16.39
N GLU A 17 4.94 8.55 15.13
CA GLU A 17 4.05 9.31 14.29
C GLU A 17 2.80 8.45 14.15
N ILE A 18 1.67 8.95 14.66
CA ILE A 18 0.39 8.29 14.46
C ILE A 18 0.21 8.24 12.95
N PRO A 19 0.23 7.05 12.31
CA PRO A 19 0.14 6.98 10.88
C PRO A 19 -1.17 7.64 10.48
N PRO A 20 -1.17 8.59 9.52
CA PRO A 20 -2.41 9.17 9.04
C PRO A 20 -3.33 8.03 8.58
N PRO A 21 -4.66 8.17 8.73
CA PRO A 21 -5.57 7.18 8.21
C PRO A 21 -5.27 6.97 6.71
N PRO A 22 -5.27 5.72 6.24
CA PRO A 22 -4.95 5.45 4.85
C PRO A 22 -5.95 6.18 3.96
N PHE A 23 -5.43 6.85 2.95
CA PHE A 23 -6.22 7.54 1.95
C PHE A 23 -6.06 6.82 0.62
N ALA A 24 -7.17 6.68 -0.11
CA ALA A 24 -7.17 6.15 -1.46
C ALA A 24 -8.02 7.05 -2.36
N THR A 25 -7.40 7.62 -3.40
CA THR A 25 -8.14 8.29 -4.47
C THR A 25 -8.49 7.24 -5.53
N ILE A 26 -9.65 6.60 -5.36
CA ILE A 26 -10.12 5.57 -6.28
C ILE A 26 -10.98 6.24 -7.36
N LEU A 27 -10.39 6.43 -8.55
CA LEU A 27 -11.07 7.09 -9.68
C LEU A 27 -11.95 6.16 -10.51
N LEU A 28 -11.89 4.84 -10.24
CA LEU A 28 -12.59 3.82 -11.00
C LEU A 28 -13.55 3.06 -10.09
N SER A 29 -14.78 2.89 -10.55
CA SER A 29 -15.80 2.14 -9.83
C SER A 29 -15.37 0.69 -9.57
N ARG A 30 -15.82 0.13 -8.45
CA ARG A 30 -15.64 -1.29 -8.14
C ARG A 30 -16.31 -2.15 -9.20
N ASP A 31 -15.53 -2.98 -9.87
CA ASP A 31 -16.06 -4.02 -10.75
C ASP A 31 -16.70 -5.12 -9.91
N ARG A 32 -18.02 -5.32 -10.07
CA ARG A 32 -18.78 -6.33 -9.33
C ARG A 32 -18.55 -7.74 -9.85
N ASP A 33 -18.14 -7.85 -11.11
CA ASP A 33 -17.88 -9.12 -11.79
C ASP A 33 -16.39 -9.50 -11.70
N PHE A 34 -15.59 -8.72 -10.96
CA PHE A 34 -14.21 -9.06 -10.69
C PHE A 34 -14.12 -10.36 -9.89
N ALA A 35 -13.70 -11.43 -10.57
CA ALA A 35 -13.29 -12.65 -9.93
C ALA A 35 -11.92 -12.44 -9.28
N ASP A 36 -11.88 -12.50 -7.95
CA ASP A 36 -10.64 -12.45 -7.20
C ASP A 36 -9.70 -13.56 -7.69
N CYS A 37 -8.55 -13.16 -8.24
CA CYS A 37 -7.56 -14.08 -8.79
C CYS A 37 -6.70 -14.65 -7.65
N GLY A 38 -7.32 -15.50 -6.83
CA GLY A 38 -6.66 -16.27 -5.76
C GLY A 38 -5.98 -15.42 -4.70
N ASP A 39 -4.75 -15.79 -4.35
CA ASP A 39 -4.02 -15.26 -3.17
C ASP A 39 -3.42 -13.86 -3.39
N ILE A 40 -3.71 -13.18 -4.50
CA ILE A 40 -3.06 -11.92 -4.86
C ILE A 40 -3.36 -10.83 -3.82
N LEU A 41 -4.63 -10.67 -3.41
CA LEU A 41 -4.98 -9.70 -2.36
C LEU A 41 -4.33 -10.07 -1.02
N GLU A 42 -4.26 -11.37 -0.72
CA GLU A 42 -3.64 -11.87 0.51
C GLU A 42 -2.12 -11.63 0.53
N GLN A 43 -1.45 -11.73 -0.62
CA GLN A 43 -0.02 -11.41 -0.74
C GLN A 43 0.27 -9.93 -0.51
N ILE A 44 -0.63 -9.04 -0.91
CA ILE A 44 -0.50 -7.60 -0.63
C ILE A 44 -0.67 -7.38 0.88
N ASP A 45 -1.70 -7.97 1.50
CA ASP A 45 -1.95 -7.84 2.94
C ASP A 45 -0.77 -8.35 3.79
N LYS A 46 0.00 -9.32 3.29
CA LYS A 46 1.23 -9.79 3.96
C LYS A 46 2.41 -8.82 3.80
N ARG A 47 2.47 -8.03 2.73
CA ARG A 47 3.61 -7.15 2.39
C ARG A 47 3.38 -5.68 2.77
N CYS A 48 2.13 -5.25 2.80
CA CYS A 48 1.74 -3.87 3.07
C CYS A 48 1.77 -3.39 4.54
N PRO A 49 1.88 -4.23 5.59
CA PRO A 49 1.89 -3.74 6.97
C PRO A 49 3.26 -3.20 7.41
N GLU A 50 4.33 -3.38 6.62
CA GLU A 50 5.63 -2.81 6.96
C GLU A 50 5.66 -1.29 6.72
N PRO A 51 6.27 -0.50 7.63
CA PRO A 51 6.50 0.92 7.40
C PRO A 51 7.25 1.14 6.08
N ALA A 52 6.74 2.05 5.25
CA ALA A 52 7.27 2.34 3.91
C ALA A 52 7.24 1.16 2.91
N ALA A 53 6.45 0.11 3.16
CA ALA A 53 6.21 -0.94 2.20
C ALA A 53 5.69 -0.39 0.87
N ARG A 54 6.18 -0.96 -0.24
CA ARG A 54 5.65 -0.69 -1.57
C ARG A 54 5.36 -2.00 -2.27
N VAL A 55 4.16 -2.11 -2.83
CA VAL A 55 3.73 -3.24 -3.64
C VAL A 55 3.42 -2.73 -5.04
N ALA A 56 3.88 -3.46 -6.06
CA ALA A 56 3.64 -3.14 -7.46
C ALA A 56 3.13 -4.37 -8.21
N PHE A 57 2.16 -4.17 -9.10
CA PHE A 57 1.61 -5.20 -9.97
C PHE A 57 2.27 -5.16 -11.35
N VAL A 58 3.17 -6.11 -11.65
CA VAL A 58 4.08 -6.06 -12.82
C VAL A 58 3.88 -7.16 -13.87
N GLY A 59 3.94 -6.78 -15.16
CA GLY A 59 3.85 -7.67 -16.35
C GLY A 59 2.81 -7.22 -17.41
N LEU A 60 2.36 -8.17 -18.24
CA LEU A 60 1.79 -7.86 -19.57
C LEU A 60 0.56 -6.93 -19.56
N SER A 61 0.57 -5.96 -20.48
CA SER A 61 -0.56 -5.04 -20.72
C SER A 61 -1.83 -5.81 -21.11
N GLY A 62 -3.00 -5.29 -20.74
CA GLY A 62 -4.31 -5.87 -21.11
C GLY A 62 -4.77 -7.08 -20.29
N VAL A 63 -3.94 -7.64 -19.39
CA VAL A 63 -4.30 -8.80 -18.55
C VAL A 63 -5.28 -8.45 -17.41
N GLY A 64 -5.63 -7.18 -17.24
CA GLY A 64 -6.61 -6.76 -16.21
C GLY A 64 -6.02 -6.48 -14.83
N ARG A 65 -4.72 -6.16 -14.74
CA ARG A 65 -4.01 -5.89 -13.46
C ARG A 65 -4.57 -4.75 -12.63
N SER A 66 -5.22 -3.80 -13.28
CA SER A 66 -5.87 -2.68 -12.59
C SER A 66 -7.03 -3.17 -11.73
N GLN A 67 -7.73 -4.25 -12.13
CA GLN A 67 -8.91 -4.73 -11.42
C GLN A 67 -8.60 -5.23 -10.00
N PRO A 68 -7.60 -6.11 -9.78
CA PRO A 68 -7.17 -6.47 -8.42
C PRO A 68 -6.72 -5.25 -7.59
N VAL A 69 -6.05 -4.26 -8.20
CA VAL A 69 -5.58 -3.05 -7.49
C VAL A 69 -6.76 -2.21 -7.02
N ILE A 70 -7.76 -2.00 -7.89
CA ILE A 70 -8.99 -1.27 -7.56
C ILE A 70 -9.76 -2.02 -6.46
N GLY A 71 -9.90 -3.35 -6.61
CA GLY A 71 -10.53 -4.20 -5.60
C GLY A 71 -9.85 -4.11 -4.23
N TYR A 72 -8.51 -4.14 -4.21
CA TYR A 72 -7.73 -3.96 -2.99
C TYR A 72 -7.94 -2.58 -2.35
N ALA A 73 -7.91 -1.51 -3.16
CA ALA A 73 -8.12 -0.16 -2.66
C ALA A 73 -9.51 0.01 -2.01
N TYR A 74 -10.56 -0.58 -2.60
CA TYR A 74 -11.89 -0.60 -2.00
C TYR A 74 -11.91 -1.39 -0.69
N LYS A 75 -11.29 -2.58 -0.65
CA LYS A 75 -11.20 -3.39 0.57
C LYS A 75 -10.54 -2.62 1.72
N VAL A 76 -9.42 -1.95 1.44
CA VAL A 76 -8.73 -1.11 2.43
C VAL A 76 -9.61 0.07 2.85
N ALA A 77 -10.21 0.79 1.90
CA ALA A 77 -11.11 1.90 2.24
C ALA A 77 -12.28 1.46 3.14
N GLU A 78 -12.90 0.32 2.84
CA GLU A 78 -13.99 -0.27 3.64
C GLU A 78 -13.53 -0.68 5.06
N GLN A 79 -12.35 -1.30 5.18
CA GLN A 79 -11.77 -1.70 6.46
C GLN A 79 -11.46 -0.53 7.40
N TYR A 80 -11.09 0.63 6.84
CA TYR A 80 -10.77 1.82 7.62
C TYR A 80 -11.97 2.76 7.81
N ALA A 81 -12.98 2.72 6.94
CA ALA A 81 -14.24 3.41 7.17
C ALA A 81 -15.08 2.77 8.29
N ALA A 82 -14.86 1.47 8.57
CA ALA A 82 -15.53 0.74 9.63
C ALA A 82 -14.87 0.89 11.02
N LYS A 83 -13.81 1.67 11.14
CA LYS A 83 -13.11 1.99 12.40
C LYS A 83 -13.41 3.41 12.84
#